data_AF-A0A2V9USV9-F1
#
_entry.id   AF-A0A2V9USV9-F1
#
_cell.length_a   1.000
_cell.length_b   1.000
_cell.length_c   1.000
_cell.angle_alpha   90.00
_cell.angle_beta   90.00
_cell.angle_gamma   90.00
#
_symmetry.space_group_name_H-M   'P 1'
#
loop_
_entity.id
_entity.type
_entity.pdbx_description
1 polymer ?
#
loop_
_entity_poly.entity_id
_entity_poly.type
_entity_poly.pdbx_seq_one_letter_code
_entity_poly.pdbx_strand_id
1 'polypeptide(L)'
;MNGRPIIWAFATVIVTFALRRILARLENGQPILSKLSAFRRLWPAGLRGTTGEGAQELIVTIRLYSGGMGDREERGRIIALEHELSAAIENASAGEFDGDEYGGGICTMYMYGPSAERLLAVTSPILKDFHAPSGSYVIKRCGSAAEDERRIPLDA
;
A
#
# COMPACT_ATOMS: atom_id res chain seq x y z
N MET A 1 11.11 -27.85 33.20
CA MET A 1 11.26 -28.40 31.84
C MET A 1 9.96 -28.19 31.08
N ASN A 2 10.04 -27.43 29.99
CA ASN A 2 9.31 -27.49 28.71
C ASN A 2 7.80 -27.82 28.66
N GLY A 3 7.03 -26.94 28.01
CA GLY A 3 5.77 -27.26 27.35
C GLY A 3 4.93 -26.01 27.00
N ARG A 4 5.18 -25.41 25.83
CA ARG A 4 4.49 -24.20 25.30
C ARG A 4 3.03 -24.52 24.89
N PRO A 5 2.09 -23.54 24.93
CA PRO A 5 0.69 -23.74 24.56
C PRO A 5 0.43 -23.62 23.06
N ILE A 6 -0.59 -24.36 22.62
CA ILE A 6 -0.90 -24.75 21.24
C ILE A 6 -2.06 -23.88 20.66
N ILE A 7 -1.68 -22.93 19.80
CA ILE A 7 -2.21 -22.68 18.43
C ILE A 7 -3.68 -22.20 18.20
N TRP A 8 -4.58 -22.11 19.18
CA TRP A 8 -6.02 -21.86 18.85
C TRP A 8 -6.59 -20.41 18.88
N ALA A 9 -5.79 -19.32 18.96
CA ALA A 9 -6.36 -17.97 19.19
C ALA A 9 -6.08 -16.86 18.16
N PHE A 10 -5.27 -17.08 17.12
CA PHE A 10 -4.82 -15.96 16.25
C PHE A 10 -5.56 -15.81 14.91
N ALA A 11 -6.34 -16.79 14.47
CA ALA A 11 -7.05 -16.73 13.19
C ALA A 11 -8.37 -15.95 13.22
N THR A 12 -8.99 -15.73 14.39
CA THR A 12 -10.37 -15.18 14.48
C THR A 12 -10.44 -13.65 14.67
N VAL A 13 -9.36 -13.01 15.13
CA VAL A 13 -9.33 -11.55 15.38
C VAL A 13 -9.07 -10.75 14.10
N ILE A 14 -8.32 -11.32 13.16
CA ILE A 14 -7.89 -10.67 11.91
C ILE A 14 -9.09 -10.43 10.97
N VAL A 15 -10.03 -11.37 10.88
CA VAL A 15 -11.22 -11.27 10.01
C VAL A 15 -12.30 -10.33 10.57
N THR A 16 -12.41 -10.19 11.90
CA THR A 16 -13.51 -9.43 12.52
C THR A 16 -13.25 -7.91 12.58
N PHE A 17 -11.99 -7.48 12.61
CA PHE A 17 -11.65 -6.04 12.68
C PHE A 17 -11.57 -5.36 11.31
N ALA A 18 -11.17 -6.07 10.25
CA ALA A 18 -11.23 -5.56 8.88
C ALA A 18 -12.69 -5.33 8.43
N LEU A 19 -13.60 -6.26 8.75
CA LEU A 19 -15.02 -6.16 8.36
C LEU A 19 -15.79 -5.05 9.11
N ARG A 20 -15.50 -4.81 10.40
CA ARG A 20 -16.17 -3.73 11.17
C ARG A 20 -15.79 -2.31 10.73
N ARG A 21 -14.67 -2.13 10.02
CA ARG A 21 -14.18 -0.80 9.63
C ARG A 21 -14.59 -0.38 8.22
N ILE A 22 -14.99 -1.33 7.39
CA ILE A 22 -15.62 -1.11 6.08
C ILE A 22 -17.10 -0.72 6.26
N LEU A 23 -17.82 -1.34 7.20
CA LEU A 23 -19.26 -1.10 7.40
C LEU A 23 -19.63 0.23 8.07
N ALA A 24 -18.75 0.84 8.88
CA ALA A 24 -19.01 2.16 9.46
C ALA A 24 -18.76 3.35 8.49
N ARG A 25 -18.24 3.08 7.28
CA ARG A 25 -17.76 4.10 6.34
C ARG A 25 -18.71 4.41 5.18
N LEU A 26 -19.90 3.79 5.18
CA LEU A 26 -20.94 4.03 4.18
C LEU A 26 -22.05 5.01 4.63
N GLU A 27 -22.15 5.38 5.91
CA GLU A 27 -23.33 6.13 6.39
C GLU A 27 -23.17 7.66 6.55
N ASN A 28 -21.96 8.25 6.53
CA ASN A 28 -21.78 9.65 7.00
C ASN A 28 -20.96 10.61 6.13
N GLY A 29 -20.62 10.28 4.88
CA GLY A 29 -20.19 11.24 3.85
C GLY A 29 -19.22 12.38 4.25
N GLN A 30 -18.04 12.08 4.84
CA GLN A 30 -17.02 13.08 5.20
C GLN A 30 -15.57 12.64 4.91
N PRO A 31 -14.62 13.60 4.69
CA PRO A 31 -13.36 13.39 3.95
C PRO A 31 -12.20 12.79 4.75
N ILE A 32 -11.20 12.29 4.02
CA ILE A 32 -10.23 11.24 4.39
C ILE A 32 -8.94 11.73 5.08
N LEU A 33 -8.74 13.04 5.26
CA LEU A 33 -7.42 13.64 5.49
C LEU A 33 -6.80 13.49 6.90
N SER A 34 -7.32 12.62 7.79
CA SER A 34 -6.78 12.49 9.17
C SER A 34 -6.02 11.19 9.48
N LYS A 35 -5.81 10.28 8.52
CA LYS A 35 -5.30 8.93 8.83
C LYS A 35 -3.78 8.74 8.75
N LEU A 36 -3.01 9.75 8.34
CA LEU A 36 -1.57 9.59 8.09
C LEU A 36 -0.69 9.49 9.35
N SER A 37 -1.15 9.90 10.55
CA SER A 37 -0.30 9.91 11.76
C SER A 37 -0.70 8.90 12.84
N ALA A 38 -1.95 8.42 12.83
CA ALA A 38 -2.45 7.49 13.85
C ALA A 38 -2.04 6.03 13.58
N PHE A 39 -1.84 5.66 12.31
CA PHE A 39 -1.53 4.28 11.94
C PHE A 39 -0.10 3.87 12.30
N ARG A 40 0.87 4.79 12.16
CA ARG A 40 2.26 4.61 12.64
C ARG A 40 2.37 4.28 14.14
N ARG A 41 1.33 4.58 14.94
CA ARG A 41 1.24 4.26 16.38
C ARG A 41 0.68 2.87 16.70
N LEU A 42 0.04 2.20 15.75
CA LEU A 42 -0.63 0.92 15.95
C LEU A 42 0.19 -0.29 15.46
N TRP A 43 1.35 -0.05 14.84
CA TRP A 43 2.32 -1.11 14.56
C TRP A 43 2.92 -1.62 15.87
N PRO A 44 2.77 -2.90 16.23
CA PRO A 44 3.37 -3.42 17.44
C PRO A 44 4.90 -3.35 17.31
N ALA A 45 5.55 -2.62 18.22
CA ALA A 45 7.00 -2.54 18.37
C ALA A 45 7.67 -3.89 18.81
N GLY A 46 7.02 -5.03 18.55
CA GLY A 46 7.35 -6.35 19.08
C GLY A 46 8.08 -7.28 18.12
N LEU A 47 8.18 -6.96 16.83
CA LEU A 47 9.05 -7.67 15.88
C LEU A 47 10.24 -6.77 15.53
N ARG A 48 11.09 -6.54 16.54
CA ARG A 48 12.38 -5.91 16.35
C ARG A 48 13.31 -6.94 15.69
N GLY A 49 13.21 -7.06 14.36
CA GLY A 49 14.33 -7.53 13.57
C GLY A 49 15.51 -6.62 13.85
N THR A 50 16.66 -7.20 14.19
CA THR A 50 17.85 -6.49 14.66
C THR A 50 18.57 -5.79 13.51
N THR A 51 17.99 -4.74 12.92
CA THR A 51 18.73 -3.71 12.15
C THR A 51 17.87 -2.45 12.08
N GLY A 52 18.44 -1.27 12.28
CA GLY A 52 17.76 0.02 12.41
C GLY A 52 17.13 0.57 11.13
N GLU A 53 16.32 -0.21 10.41
CA GLU A 53 15.60 0.26 9.23
C GLU A 53 14.15 0.57 9.61
N GLY A 54 13.77 1.85 9.52
CA GLY A 54 12.38 2.27 9.65
C GLY A 54 11.50 1.65 8.55
N ALA A 55 10.18 1.75 8.71
CA ALA A 55 9.24 1.35 7.65
C ALA A 55 9.63 2.03 6.33
N GLN A 56 9.75 1.22 5.28
CA GLN A 56 10.11 1.63 3.94
C GLN A 56 8.85 1.79 3.09
N GLU A 57 8.94 2.57 2.02
CA GLU A 57 7.78 3.03 1.26
C GLU A 57 7.97 2.78 -0.24
N LEU A 58 6.87 2.38 -0.88
CA LEU A 58 6.72 2.33 -2.33
C LEU A 58 5.53 3.19 -2.71
N ILE A 59 5.77 4.22 -3.53
CA ILE A 59 4.74 5.14 -4.02
C ILE A 59 4.58 4.90 -5.51
N VAL A 60 3.38 4.58 -5.97
CA VAL A 60 3.08 4.43 -7.40
C VAL A 60 2.28 5.64 -7.85
N THR A 61 2.73 6.30 -8.90
CA THR A 61 2.01 7.41 -9.53
C THR A 61 1.57 7.02 -10.93
N ILE A 62 0.26 6.99 -11.15
CA ILE A 62 -0.38 6.71 -12.44
C ILE A 62 -0.93 8.02 -13.01
N ARG A 63 -0.61 8.34 -14.27
CA ARG A 63 -1.19 9.49 -14.98
C ARG A 63 -2.65 9.23 -15.33
N LEU A 64 -3.46 10.27 -15.21
CA LEU A 64 -4.85 10.32 -15.68
C LEU A 64 -4.92 11.30 -16.85
N TYR A 65 -5.63 10.93 -17.91
CA TYR A 65 -5.83 11.75 -19.09
C TYR A 65 -7.18 12.47 -19.08
N SER A 66 -8.20 11.90 -18.45
CA SER A 66 -9.54 12.52 -18.39
C SER A 66 -9.68 13.49 -17.22
N GLY A 67 -8.92 14.59 -17.30
CA GLY A 67 -8.99 15.70 -16.34
C GLY A 67 -8.32 15.39 -14.99
N GLY A 68 -8.65 16.20 -13.97
CA GLY A 68 -7.93 16.18 -12.69
C GLY A 68 -8.11 14.93 -11.83
N MET A 69 -9.24 14.24 -11.97
CA MET A 69 -9.67 13.11 -11.11
C MET A 69 -9.82 11.78 -11.86
N GLY A 70 -9.58 11.80 -13.17
CA GLY A 70 -9.86 10.70 -14.10
C GLY A 70 -11.35 10.47 -14.35
N ASP A 71 -11.66 9.73 -15.40
CA ASP A 71 -13.03 9.31 -15.71
C ASP A 71 -13.40 7.96 -15.06
N ARG A 72 -14.59 7.45 -15.36
CA ARG A 72 -15.09 6.18 -14.80
C ARG A 72 -14.24 4.98 -15.23
N GLU A 73 -13.76 4.97 -16.46
CA GLU A 73 -12.98 3.85 -17.00
C GLU A 73 -11.59 3.82 -16.38
N GLU A 74 -10.92 4.97 -16.33
CA GLU A 74 -9.61 5.11 -15.69
C GLU A 74 -9.68 4.70 -14.22
N ARG A 75 -10.68 5.20 -13.48
CA ARG A 75 -10.88 4.83 -12.07
C ARG A 75 -11.20 3.35 -11.90
N GLY A 76 -11.99 2.76 -12.80
CA GLY A 76 -12.30 1.32 -12.77
C GLY A 76 -11.05 0.46 -12.93
N ARG A 77 -10.17 0.81 -13.88
CA ARG A 77 -8.87 0.16 -14.06
C ARG A 77 -7.97 0.30 -12.83
N ILE A 78 -7.93 1.49 -12.25
CA ILE A 78 -7.10 1.77 -11.08
C ILE A 78 -7.58 0.99 -9.85
N ILE A 79 -8.89 0.91 -9.59
CA ILE A 79 -9.44 0.10 -8.50
C ILE A 79 -9.09 -1.39 -8.67
N ALA A 80 -9.14 -1.91 -9.89
CA ALA A 80 -8.72 -3.29 -10.16
C ALA A 80 -7.23 -3.49 -9.85
N LEU A 81 -6.38 -2.54 -10.25
CA LEU A 81 -4.97 -2.54 -9.91
C LEU A 81 -4.72 -2.49 -8.39
N GLU A 82 -5.43 -1.63 -7.65
CA GLU A 82 -5.32 -1.53 -6.19
C GLU A 82 -5.62 -2.88 -5.51
N HIS A 83 -6.68 -3.57 -5.96
CA HIS A 83 -7.02 -4.89 -5.44
C HIS A 83 -5.94 -5.94 -5.72
N GLU A 84 -5.39 -5.96 -6.93
CA GLU A 84 -4.32 -6.89 -7.30
C GLU A 84 -3.04 -6.62 -6.50
N LEU A 85 -2.64 -5.36 -6.38
CA LEU A 85 -1.47 -4.95 -5.60
C LEU A 85 -1.64 -5.31 -4.13
N SER A 86 -2.78 -4.96 -3.53
CA SER A 86 -3.08 -5.27 -2.13
C SER A 86 -3.01 -6.77 -1.87
N ALA A 87 -3.70 -7.57 -2.69
CA ALA A 87 -3.70 -9.02 -2.56
C ALA A 87 -2.30 -9.63 -2.70
N ALA A 88 -1.50 -9.16 -3.66
CA ALA A 88 -0.14 -9.66 -3.87
C ALA A 88 0.79 -9.33 -2.69
N ILE A 89 0.69 -8.10 -2.17
CA ILE A 89 1.48 -7.64 -1.01
C ILE A 89 1.12 -8.45 0.25
N GLU A 90 -0.16 -8.64 0.50
CA GLU A 90 -0.67 -9.43 1.63
C GLU A 90 -0.22 -10.90 1.53
N ASN A 91 -0.43 -11.54 0.37
CA ASN A 91 -0.06 -12.94 0.14
C ASN A 91 1.44 -13.19 0.30
N ALA A 92 2.27 -12.22 -0.11
CA ALA A 92 3.72 -12.29 0.04
C ALA A 92 4.21 -11.90 1.44
N SER A 93 3.33 -11.44 2.33
CA SER A 93 3.69 -10.83 3.62
C SER A 93 4.75 -9.73 3.48
N ALA A 94 4.65 -8.96 2.38
CA ALA A 94 5.66 -7.96 2.00
C ALA A 94 5.41 -6.59 2.63
N GLY A 95 4.19 -6.35 3.14
CA GLY A 95 3.77 -5.07 3.69
C GLY A 95 2.25 -4.91 3.68
N GLU A 96 1.79 -3.68 3.45
CA GLU A 96 0.39 -3.30 3.36
C GLU A 96 0.19 -2.23 2.27
N PHE A 97 -0.97 -2.28 1.61
CA PHE A 97 -1.47 -1.21 0.76
C PHE A 97 -2.34 -0.26 1.61
N ASP A 98 -1.91 0.99 1.80
CA ASP A 98 -2.59 1.93 2.72
C ASP A 98 -3.74 2.69 2.05
N GLY A 99 -3.56 3.06 0.78
CA GLY A 99 -4.59 3.75 0.00
C GLY A 99 -4.07 4.51 -1.21
N ASP A 100 -4.98 5.28 -1.79
CA ASP A 100 -4.79 6.09 -2.98
C ASP A 100 -5.24 7.54 -2.78
N GLU A 101 -4.70 8.44 -3.60
CA GLU A 101 -5.09 9.83 -3.70
C GLU A 101 -5.21 10.26 -5.17
N TYR A 102 -6.37 10.81 -5.54
CA TYR A 102 -6.64 11.35 -6.87
C TYR A 102 -6.56 12.88 -6.86
N GLY A 103 -5.94 13.46 -7.89
CA GLY A 103 -5.91 14.90 -8.10
C GLY A 103 -4.84 15.34 -9.08
N GLY A 104 -4.99 16.53 -9.68
CA GLY A 104 -3.97 17.08 -10.59
C GLY A 104 -3.67 16.23 -11.84
N GLY A 105 -4.58 15.32 -12.22
CA GLY A 105 -4.39 14.41 -13.35
C GLY A 105 -3.46 13.24 -13.03
N ILE A 106 -3.36 12.87 -11.76
CA ILE A 106 -2.67 11.67 -11.29
C ILE A 106 -3.50 10.92 -10.23
N CYS A 107 -3.23 9.63 -10.11
CA CYS A 107 -3.53 8.82 -8.95
C CYS A 107 -2.21 8.40 -8.30
N THR A 108 -2.07 8.63 -6.99
CA THR A 108 -0.90 8.24 -6.20
C THR A 108 -1.32 7.17 -5.20
N MET A 109 -0.67 6.01 -5.24
CA MET A 109 -0.91 4.89 -4.33
C MET A 109 0.25 4.72 -3.36
N TYR A 110 -0.06 4.40 -2.12
CA TYR A 110 0.89 4.30 -1.02
C TYR A 110 0.95 2.88 -0.47
N MET A 111 2.15 2.31 -0.43
CA MET A 111 2.43 0.98 0.12
C MET A 111 3.59 1.05 1.09
N TYR A 112 3.47 0.34 2.21
CA TYR A 112 4.45 0.38 3.30
C TYR A 112 4.84 -1.03 3.72
N GLY A 113 6.10 -1.20 4.10
CA GLY A 113 6.59 -2.50 4.51
C GLY A 113 7.98 -2.46 5.14
N PRO A 114 8.47 -3.61 5.63
CA PRO A 114 9.81 -3.72 6.17
C PRO A 114 10.90 -3.59 5.09
N SER A 115 10.58 -3.74 3.80
CA SER A 115 11.52 -3.61 2.69
C SER A 115 10.83 -3.11 1.43
N ALA A 116 11.26 -1.96 0.92
CA ALA A 116 10.76 -1.39 -0.32
C ALA A 116 11.24 -2.18 -1.55
N GLU A 117 12.36 -2.88 -1.46
CA GLU A 117 12.78 -3.87 -2.47
C GLU A 117 11.78 -5.02 -2.57
N ARG A 118 11.30 -5.56 -1.43
CA ARG A 118 10.29 -6.62 -1.44
C ARG A 118 8.96 -6.13 -1.99
N LEU A 119 8.52 -4.94 -1.57
CA LEU A 119 7.33 -4.31 -2.14
C LEU A 119 7.46 -4.15 -3.66
N LEU A 120 8.59 -3.61 -4.12
CA LEU A 120 8.83 -3.41 -5.55
C LEU A 120 8.87 -4.76 -6.30
N ALA A 121 9.53 -5.78 -5.75
CA ALA A 121 9.64 -7.09 -6.41
C ALA A 121 8.27 -7.76 -6.58
N VAL A 122 7.38 -7.65 -5.60
CA VAL A 122 6.03 -8.23 -5.63
C VAL A 122 5.10 -7.46 -6.57
N THR A 123 5.20 -6.13 -6.57
CA THR A 123 4.29 -5.26 -7.35
C THR A 123 4.74 -5.07 -8.80
N SER A 124 6.03 -5.19 -9.10
CA SER A 124 6.56 -4.92 -10.44
C SER A 124 5.91 -5.73 -11.57
N PRO A 125 5.64 -7.04 -11.44
CA PRO A 125 4.95 -7.79 -12.50
C PRO A 125 3.55 -7.22 -12.79
N ILE A 126 2.79 -6.92 -11.74
CA ILE A 126 1.43 -6.38 -11.85
C ILE A 126 1.45 -4.99 -12.50
N LEU A 127 2.38 -4.13 -12.07
CA LEU A 127 2.53 -2.78 -12.62
C LEU A 127 2.96 -2.79 -14.10
N LYS A 128 3.73 -3.80 -14.53
CA LYS A 128 4.09 -3.99 -15.94
C LYS A 128 2.89 -4.42 -16.77
N ASP A 129 2.12 -5.40 -16.27
CA ASP A 129 0.95 -5.93 -16.96
C ASP A 129 -0.19 -4.90 -17.03
N PHE A 130 -0.23 -3.93 -16.10
CA PHE A 130 -1.22 -2.85 -16.10
C PHE A 130 -1.12 -1.93 -17.33
N HIS A 131 0.01 -1.87 -18.03
CA HIS A 131 0.27 -0.94 -19.13
C HIS A 131 -0.05 0.50 -18.74
N ALA A 132 0.70 1.03 -17.77
CA ALA A 132 0.47 2.37 -17.25
C ALA A 132 0.64 3.44 -18.34
N PRO A 133 -0.21 4.50 -18.34
CA PRO A 133 -0.01 5.71 -19.12
C PRO A 133 1.41 6.27 -19.09
N SER A 134 1.91 6.79 -20.23
CA SER A 134 3.24 7.41 -20.29
C SER A 134 3.41 8.55 -19.29
N GLY A 135 4.57 8.60 -18.64
CA GLY A 135 4.85 9.50 -17.53
C GLY A 135 4.39 9.00 -16.16
N SER A 136 3.83 7.79 -16.06
CA SER A 136 3.62 7.08 -14.80
C SER A 136 4.94 6.51 -14.27
N TYR A 137 5.06 6.38 -12.95
CA TYR A 137 6.31 5.98 -12.31
C TYR A 137 6.10 5.41 -10.92
N VAL A 138 7.13 4.75 -10.41
CA VAL A 138 7.24 4.29 -9.03
C VAL A 138 8.37 5.05 -8.35
N ILE A 139 8.15 5.45 -7.10
CA ILE A 139 9.18 5.92 -6.19
C ILE A 139 9.37 4.86 -5.12
N LYS A 140 10.62 4.43 -4.95
CA LYS A 140 11.06 3.57 -3.85
C LYS A 140 11.83 4.42 -2.85
N ARG A 141 11.48 4.35 -1.57
CA ARG A 141 12.16 5.07 -0.48
C ARG A 141 12.57 4.09 0.62
N CYS A 142 13.87 3.98 0.87
CA CYS A 142 14.43 3.08 1.87
C CYS A 142 14.92 3.86 3.10
N GLY A 143 14.36 3.60 4.28
CA GLY A 143 14.97 3.99 5.55
C GLY A 143 15.15 5.50 5.82
N SER A 144 15.86 5.84 6.89
CA SER A 144 15.78 7.13 7.61
C SER A 144 16.38 8.37 6.92
N ALA A 145 16.84 8.24 5.68
CA ALA A 145 17.26 9.38 4.87
C ALA A 145 16.39 9.40 3.60
N ALA A 146 15.65 10.48 3.40
CA ALA A 146 14.91 10.72 2.15
C ALA A 146 15.83 10.83 0.91
N GLU A 147 17.15 10.75 1.11
CA GLU A 147 18.18 10.81 0.08
C GLU A 147 18.28 9.52 -0.75
N ASP A 148 17.77 8.38 -0.27
CA ASP A 148 17.68 7.11 -1.03
C ASP A 148 16.34 6.97 -1.77
N GLU A 149 15.91 8.06 -2.42
CA GLU A 149 14.73 8.05 -3.29
C GLU A 149 15.14 7.61 -4.71
N ARG A 150 14.54 6.51 -5.19
CA ARG A 150 14.73 6.06 -6.57
C ARG A 150 13.41 6.09 -7.33
N ARG A 151 13.37 6.87 -8.40
CA ARG A 151 12.27 6.89 -9.37
C ARG A 151 12.51 5.89 -10.49
N ILE A 152 11.48 5.11 -10.81
CA ILE A 152 11.48 4.06 -11.84
C ILE A 152 10.28 4.33 -12.76
N PRO A 153 10.49 4.65 -14.05
CA PRO A 153 9.39 4.80 -15.01
C PRO A 153 8.60 3.50 -15.19
N LEU A 154 7.29 3.60 -15.41
CA LEU A 154 6.40 2.44 -15.66
C LEU A 154 6.05 2.24 -17.15
N ASP A 155 6.48 3.17 -18.00
CA ASP A 155 6.25 3.18 -19.45
C ASP A 155 7.44 2.62 -20.25
N ALA A 156 8.35 1.91 -19.58
CA ALA A 156 9.57 1.34 -20.15
C ALA A 156 9.39 -0.11 -20.63
#